data_AF-R7KNP2-F1
#
_entry.id   AF-R7KNP2-F1
#
_cell.length_a   1.000
_cell.length_b   1.000
_cell.length_c   1.000
_cell.angle_alpha   90.00
_cell.angle_beta   90.00
_cell.angle_gamma   90.00
#
_symmetry.space_group_name_H-M   'P 1'
#
loop_
_entity.id
_entity.type
_entity.pdbx_description
1 polymer ?
#
loop_
_entity_poly.entity_id
_entity_poly.type
_entity_poly.pdbx_seq_one_letter_code
_entity_poly.pdbx_strand_id
1 'polypeptide(L)'
;MSEHHYKDQMVKDRRWLHEHPEEGWCEFETTYFIVKRIEELGLKALCGIEVIEPTAVMGRNEETVQAAQARAQEHGVPAEFLKRLGGYTGAMAVLETVRPGPVTAIRVDIDCLPIEETNDPKHEANQGH
;
A
#
# COMPACT_ATOMS: atom_id res chain seq x y z
N MET A 1 -9.04 -24.47 -2.34
CA MET A 1 -8.42 -23.44 -3.19
C MET A 1 -7.07 -23.99 -3.63
N SER A 2 -6.78 -24.10 -4.93
CA SER A 2 -5.52 -24.71 -5.40
C SER A 2 -4.38 -23.69 -5.38
N GLU A 3 -3.15 -24.18 -5.24
CA GLU A 3 -1.91 -23.39 -5.23
C GLU A 3 -1.77 -22.45 -6.46
N HIS A 4 -2.32 -22.86 -7.61
CA HIS A 4 -2.32 -22.06 -8.84
C HIS A 4 -3.10 -20.73 -8.70
N HIS A 5 -4.16 -20.72 -7.89
CA HIS A 5 -5.02 -19.55 -7.72
C HIS A 5 -4.32 -18.39 -7.01
N TYR A 6 -3.51 -18.67 -5.98
CA TYR A 6 -2.80 -17.63 -5.23
C TYR A 6 -1.67 -17.01 -6.04
N LYS A 7 -0.94 -17.82 -6.82
CA LYS A 7 0.12 -17.32 -7.69
C LYS A 7 -0.43 -16.32 -8.71
N ASP A 8 -1.53 -16.66 -9.37
CA ASP A 8 -2.16 -15.77 -10.36
C ASP A 8 -2.66 -14.47 -9.72
N GLN A 9 -3.23 -14.55 -8.51
CA GLN A 9 -3.66 -13.36 -7.77
C GLN A 9 -2.48 -12.48 -7.37
N MET A 10 -1.40 -13.07 -6.83
CA MET A 10 -0.18 -12.32 -6.47
C MET A 10 0.45 -11.62 -7.68
N VAL A 11 0.47 -12.26 -8.84
CA VAL A 11 0.96 -11.64 -10.08
C VAL A 11 0.07 -10.47 -10.49
N LYS A 12 -1.25 -10.60 -10.40
CA LYS A 12 -2.20 -9.51 -10.68
C LYS A 12 -2.03 -8.34 -9.72
N ASP A 13 -1.94 -8.62 -8.42
CA ASP A 13 -1.76 -7.60 -7.39
C ASP A 13 -0.44 -6.86 -7.59
N ARG A 14 0.65 -7.58 -7.86
CA ARG A 14 1.95 -6.98 -8.17
C ARG A 14 1.89 -6.06 -9.38
N ARG A 15 1.24 -6.50 -10.47
CA ARG A 15 1.12 -5.69 -11.70
C ARG A 15 0.32 -4.42 -11.44
N TRP A 16 -0.81 -4.53 -10.74
CA TRP A 16 -1.61 -3.36 -10.38
C TRP A 16 -0.80 -2.37 -9.53
N LEU A 17 -0.12 -2.83 -8.47
CA LEU A 17 0.72 -1.98 -7.62
C LEU A 17 1.85 -1.31 -8.40
N HIS A 18 2.44 -2.01 -9.37
CA HIS A 18 3.52 -1.47 -10.18
C HIS A 18 3.03 -0.46 -11.23
N GLU A 19 1.80 -0.60 -11.73
CA GLU A 19 1.15 0.36 -12.62
C GLU A 19 0.65 1.63 -11.88
N HIS A 20 0.57 1.59 -10.55
CA HIS A 20 0.12 2.69 -9.69
C HIS A 20 1.20 3.04 -8.65
N PRO A 21 2.41 3.43 -9.08
CA PRO A 21 3.50 3.76 -8.16
C PRO A 21 3.18 5.04 -7.39
N GLU A 22 3.40 5.03 -6.07
CA GLU A 22 3.17 6.17 -5.19
C GLU A 22 4.42 6.48 -4.38
N GLU A 23 4.83 7.75 -4.35
CA GLU A 23 6.01 8.20 -3.60
C GLU A 23 5.82 8.09 -2.09
N GLY A 24 6.94 8.15 -1.36
CA GLY A 24 6.95 8.16 0.10
C GLY A 24 5.97 9.18 0.70
N TRP A 25 5.16 8.73 1.66
CA TRP A 25 4.07 9.47 2.32
C TRP A 25 2.84 9.78 1.45
N CYS A 26 2.82 9.36 0.20
CA CYS A 26 1.75 9.62 -0.77
C CYS A 26 0.97 8.36 -1.19
N GLU A 27 1.21 7.23 -0.53
CA GLU A 27 0.71 5.87 -0.83
C GLU A 27 -0.75 5.64 -0.43
N PHE A 28 -1.64 6.58 -0.76
CA PHE A 28 -3.05 6.56 -0.34
C PHE A 28 -3.86 5.47 -1.04
N GLU A 29 -3.65 5.26 -2.34
CA GLU A 29 -4.35 4.21 -3.09
C GLU A 29 -3.83 2.83 -2.72
N THR A 30 -2.51 2.69 -2.56
CA THR A 30 -1.86 1.46 -2.13
C THR A 30 -2.26 1.08 -0.71
N THR A 31 -2.30 2.05 0.21
CA THR A 31 -2.81 1.81 1.57
C THR A 31 -4.27 1.34 1.53
N TYR A 32 -5.12 1.96 0.70
CA TYR A 32 -6.51 1.52 0.53
C TYR A 32 -6.62 0.10 -0.02
N PHE A 33 -5.84 -0.21 -1.05
CA PHE A 33 -5.77 -1.54 -1.66
C PHE A 33 -5.41 -2.61 -0.62
N ILE A 34 -4.37 -2.37 0.19
CA ILE A 34 -3.90 -3.30 1.21
C ILE A 34 -4.94 -3.48 2.32
N VAL A 35 -5.50 -2.38 2.84
CA VAL A 35 -6.52 -2.45 3.90
C VAL A 35 -7.74 -3.22 3.43
N LYS A 36 -8.24 -2.94 2.23
CA LYS A 36 -9.37 -3.67 1.64
C LYS A 36 -9.07 -5.16 1.56
N ARG A 37 -7.87 -5.54 1.12
CA ARG A 37 -7.46 -6.95 1.03
C ARG A 37 -7.40 -7.62 2.40
N ILE A 38 -6.85 -6.95 3.41
CA ILE A 38 -6.81 -7.45 4.79
C ILE A 38 -8.22 -7.70 5.31
N GLU A 39 -9.13 -6.76 5.09
CA GLU A 39 -10.53 -6.84 5.52
C GLU A 39 -11.30 -7.94 4.76
N GLU A 40 -11.06 -8.14 3.45
CA GLU A 40 -11.59 -9.24 2.65
C GLU A 40 -11.15 -10.63 3.15
N LEU A 41 -9.95 -10.71 3.76
CA LEU A 41 -9.46 -11.93 4.42
C LEU A 41 -10.08 -12.16 5.81
N GLY A 42 -10.96 -11.26 6.28
CA GLY A 42 -11.59 -11.32 7.59
C GLY A 42 -10.69 -10.88 8.74
N LEU A 43 -9.60 -10.17 8.44
CA LEU A 43 -8.69 -9.64 9.45
C LEU A 43 -9.01 -8.18 9.76
N LYS A 44 -8.73 -7.76 11.00
CA LYS A 44 -8.78 -6.34 11.36
C LYS A 44 -7.57 -5.62 10.79
N ALA A 45 -7.81 -4.63 9.94
CA ALA A 45 -6.79 -3.70 9.48
C ALA A 45 -6.72 -2.48 10.42
N LEU A 46 -5.50 -2.06 10.74
CA LEU A 46 -5.17 -0.76 11.33
C LEU A 46 -4.45 0.06 10.25
N CYS A 47 -4.66 1.36 10.19
CA CYS A 47 -4.04 2.19 9.15
C CYS A 47 -3.85 3.65 9.56
N GLY A 48 -2.98 4.35 8.83
CA GLY A 48 -2.68 5.77 9.04
C GLY A 48 -2.24 6.07 10.47
N ILE A 49 -2.87 7.06 11.11
CA ILE A 49 -2.53 7.48 12.49
C ILE A 49 -2.66 6.37 13.55
N GLU A 50 -3.32 5.25 13.25
CA GLU A 50 -3.35 4.09 14.15
C GLU A 50 -1.99 3.38 14.24
N VAL A 51 -1.14 3.54 13.23
CA VAL A 51 0.15 2.82 13.07
C VAL A 51 1.34 3.74 12.80
N ILE A 52 1.09 5.03 12.57
CA ILE A 52 2.11 6.05 12.33
C ILE A 52 2.06 7.08 13.46
N GLU A 53 3.22 7.37 14.05
CA GLU A 53 3.40 8.43 15.05
C GLU A 53 3.71 9.76 14.33
N PRO A 54 2.76 10.72 14.26
CA PRO A 54 2.93 11.96 13.49
C PRO A 54 4.15 12.78 13.88
N THR A 55 4.53 12.76 15.16
CA THR A 55 5.65 13.57 15.67
C THR A 55 7.04 13.02 15.29
N ALA A 56 7.10 11.76 14.85
CA ALA A 56 8.33 11.09 14.43
C ALA A 56 8.54 11.09 12.90
N VAL A 57 7.59 11.65 12.14
CA VAL A 57 7.63 11.68 10.67
C VAL A 57 8.68 12.68 10.17
N MET A 58 9.53 12.22 9.26
CA MET A 58 10.59 13.01 8.63
C MET A 58 10.46 12.95 7.10
N GLY A 59 10.93 13.99 6.41
CA GLY A 59 10.98 14.02 4.94
C GLY A 59 9.62 14.14 4.24
N ARG A 60 8.54 14.38 4.99
CA ARG A 60 7.19 14.57 4.46
C ARG A 60 7.00 15.99 3.92
N ASN A 61 6.35 16.11 2.77
CA ASN A 61 5.96 17.38 2.17
C ASN A 61 4.42 17.47 2.10
N GLU A 62 3.82 18.44 2.78
CA GLU A 62 2.37 18.57 2.87
C GLU A 62 1.69 18.88 1.54
N GLU A 63 2.34 19.61 0.62
CA GLU A 63 1.77 19.91 -0.70
C GLU A 63 1.64 18.63 -1.53
N THR A 64 2.69 17.80 -1.53
CA THR A 64 2.68 16.50 -2.23
C THR A 64 1.63 15.55 -1.66
N VAL A 65 1.47 15.54 -0.33
CA VAL A 65 0.47 14.71 0.34
C VAL A 65 -0.94 15.17 -0.03
N GLN A 66 -1.22 16.48 0.01
CA GLN A 66 -2.53 17.00 -0.37
C GLN A 66 -2.89 16.67 -1.83
N ALA A 67 -1.93 16.81 -2.74
CA ALA A 67 -2.10 16.42 -4.14
C ALA A 67 -2.36 14.92 -4.28
N ALA A 68 -1.64 14.08 -3.54
CA ALA A 68 -1.82 12.63 -3.54
C ALA A 68 -3.18 12.21 -2.97
N GLN A 69 -3.68 12.87 -1.92
CA GLN A 69 -5.03 12.62 -1.39
C GLN A 69 -6.11 12.98 -2.41
N ALA A 70 -5.97 14.11 -3.12
CA ALA A 70 -6.89 14.50 -4.18
C ALA A 70 -6.89 13.48 -5.33
N ARG A 71 -5.71 13.08 -5.80
CA ARG A 71 -5.54 12.03 -6.82
C ARG A 71 -6.20 10.71 -6.39
N ALA A 72 -5.93 10.25 -5.17
CA ALA A 72 -6.51 9.02 -4.65
C ALA A 72 -8.05 9.09 -4.60
N GLN A 73 -8.61 10.24 -4.21
CA GLN A 73 -10.05 10.45 -4.22
C GLN A 73 -10.64 10.40 -5.63
N GLU A 74 -9.99 11.03 -6.61
CA GLU A 74 -10.38 10.98 -8.03
C GLU A 74 -10.31 9.55 -8.59
N HIS A 75 -9.34 8.76 -8.15
CA HIS A 75 -9.18 7.35 -8.52
C HIS A 75 -10.11 6.39 -7.74
N GLY A 76 -11.01 6.92 -6.91
CA GLY A 76 -12.08 6.15 -6.29
C GLY A 76 -11.80 5.67 -4.87
N VAL A 77 -10.75 6.16 -4.21
CA VAL A 77 -10.57 5.95 -2.77
C VAL A 77 -11.67 6.71 -2.02
N PRO A 78 -12.47 6.05 -1.16
CA PRO A 78 -13.57 6.72 -0.45
C PRO A 78 -13.08 7.84 0.46
N ALA A 79 -13.77 8.98 0.48
CA ALA A 79 -13.43 10.12 1.34
C ALA A 79 -13.40 9.75 2.84
N GLU A 80 -14.31 8.87 3.29
CA GLU A 80 -14.32 8.36 4.67
C GLU A 80 -13.06 7.56 5.00
N PHE A 81 -12.50 6.84 4.01
CA PHE A 81 -11.24 6.13 4.18
C PHE A 81 -10.07 7.09 4.28
N LEU A 82 -10.00 8.10 3.40
CA LEU A 82 -8.95 9.14 3.50
C LEU A 82 -9.01 9.89 4.83
N LYS A 83 -10.22 10.13 5.37
CA LYS A 83 -10.40 10.69 6.70
C LYS A 83 -9.91 9.75 7.80
N ARG A 84 -10.19 8.45 7.70
CA ARG A 84 -9.69 7.42 8.64
C ARG A 84 -8.16 7.42 8.72
N LEU A 85 -7.47 7.64 7.60
CA LEU A 85 -6.01 7.70 7.56
C LEU A 85 -5.42 8.89 8.32
N GLY A 86 -6.18 9.97 8.50
CA GLY A 86 -5.68 11.19 9.16
C GLY A 86 -4.54 11.88 8.41
N GLY A 87 -4.43 11.66 7.09
CA GLY A 87 -3.35 12.20 6.25
C GLY A 87 -2.08 11.36 6.23
N TYR A 88 -2.03 10.22 6.90
CA TYR A 88 -0.87 9.31 6.93
C TYR A 88 -1.19 7.98 6.28
N THR A 89 -0.21 7.44 5.56
CA THR A 89 -0.30 6.19 4.80
C THR A 89 0.35 5.04 5.58
N GLY A 90 0.01 3.81 5.21
CA GLY A 90 0.47 2.60 5.88
C GLY A 90 -0.66 1.79 6.51
N ALA A 91 -0.43 0.48 6.60
CA ALA A 91 -1.39 -0.50 7.08
C ALA A 91 -0.71 -1.58 7.92
N MET A 92 -1.44 -2.13 8.88
CA MET A 92 -1.03 -3.27 9.70
C MET A 92 -2.22 -4.20 9.92
N ALA A 93 -1.97 -5.51 9.82
CA ALA A 93 -2.92 -6.53 10.24
C ALA A 93 -2.39 -7.24 11.49
N VAL A 94 -3.29 -7.57 12.42
CA VAL A 94 -2.95 -8.38 13.59
C VAL A 94 -3.70 -9.70 13.49
N LEU A 95 -2.96 -10.81 13.49
CA LEU A 95 -3.51 -12.16 13.51
C LEU A 95 -3.29 -12.79 14.90
N GLU A 96 -4.34 -12.84 15.70
CA GLU A 96 -4.33 -13.51 17.00
C GLU A 96 -4.81 -14.96 16.86
N THR A 97 -3.94 -15.92 17.15
CA THR A 97 -4.26 -17.35 16.97
C THR A 97 -4.82 -18.02 18.23
N VAL A 98 -4.91 -17.29 19.35
CA VAL A 98 -5.31 -17.76 20.70
C VAL A 98 -4.40 -18.86 21.28
N ARG A 99 -3.35 -19.27 20.56
CA ARG A 99 -2.36 -20.25 21.03
C ARG A 99 -1.19 -19.53 21.68
N PRO A 100 -0.69 -20.00 22.84
CA PRO A 100 0.51 -19.43 23.45
C PRO A 100 1.71 -19.63 22.53
N GLY A 101 2.54 -18.60 22.38
CA GLY A 101 3.71 -18.63 21.51
C GLY A 101 4.34 -17.25 21.33
N PRO A 102 5.46 -17.17 20.59
CA PRO A 102 6.11 -15.90 20.29
C PRO A 102 5.29 -15.06 19.30
N VAL A 103 5.52 -13.75 19.30
CA VAL A 103 4.97 -12.81 18.30
C VAL A 103 5.94 -12.74 17.12
N THR A 104 5.43 -12.90 15.90
CA THR A 104 6.21 -12.72 14.66
C THR A 104 5.69 -11.50 13.92
N ALA A 105 6.58 -10.61 13.49
CA ALA A 105 6.25 -9.45 12.67
C ALA A 105 6.86 -9.60 11.27
N ILE A 106 6.09 -9.23 10.25
CA ILE A 106 6.53 -9.12 8.87
C ILE A 106 6.28 -7.67 8.45
N ARG A 107 7.30 -7.02 7.90
CA ARG A 107 7.24 -5.63 7.44
C ARG A 107 7.71 -5.57 6.00
N VAL A 108 6.98 -4.81 5.19
CA VAL A 108 7.30 -4.51 3.80
C VAL A 108 7.10 -3.03 3.56
N ASP A 109 7.92 -2.44 2.70
CA ASP A 109 7.72 -1.09 2.18
C ASP A 109 6.75 -1.12 1.00
N ILE A 110 6.07 0.01 0.78
CA ILE A 110 5.02 0.15 -0.25
C ILE A 110 5.24 1.37 -1.15
N ASP A 111 6.25 2.19 -0.87
CA ASP A 111 6.57 3.39 -1.63
C ASP A 111 7.42 3.08 -2.88
N CYS A 112 7.33 3.97 -3.85
CA CYS A 112 8.19 4.00 -5.03
C CYS A 112 9.14 5.20 -5.01
N LEU A 113 10.17 5.13 -5.86
CA LEU A 113 11.04 6.27 -6.11
C LEU A 113 10.38 7.24 -7.12
N PRO A 114 10.61 8.56 -6.99
CA PRO A 114 10.16 9.57 -7.94
C PRO A 114 11.04 9.59 -9.20
N ILE A 115 11.08 8.46 -9.93
CA ILE A 115 11.87 8.30 -11.15
C ILE A 115 10.99 7.82 -12.29
N GLU A 116 11.27 8.31 -13.48
CA GLU A 116 10.62 7.81 -14.69
C GLU A 116 11.33 6.54 -15.17
N GLU A 117 10.55 5.55 -15.59
CA GLU A 117 11.10 4.35 -16.21
C GLU A 117 11.68 4.68 -17.59
N THR A 118 12.72 3.95 -17.96
CA THR A 118 13.31 4.08 -19.30
C THR A 118 12.35 3.54 -20.36
N ASN A 119 12.25 4.26 -21.48
CA ASN A 119 11.51 3.81 -22.66
C ASN A 119 12.39 3.01 -23.65
N ASP A 120 13.63 2.65 -23.27
CA ASP A 120 14.51 1.88 -24.16
C ASP A 120 13.95 0.46 -24.38
N PRO A 121 13.61 0.05 -25.62
CA PRO A 121 13.08 -1.28 -25.91
C PRO A 121 14.10 -2.41 -25.64
N LYS A 122 15.37 -2.09 -25.45
CA LYS A 122 16.42 -3.05 -25.05
C LYS A 122 16.49 -3.26 -23.54
N HIS A 123 15.82 -2.44 -22.74
CA HIS A 123 15.79 -2.61 -21.29
C HIS A 123 14.98 -3.86 -20.92
N GLU A 124 15.51 -4.70 -20.03
CA GLU A 124 14.91 -5.99 -19.66
C GLU A 124 13.44 -5.86 -19.23
N ALA A 125 13.12 -4.85 -18.43
CA ALA A 125 11.74 -4.61 -17.97
C ALA A 125 10.74 -4.33 -19.12
N ASN A 126 11.22 -3.76 -20.23
CA ASN A 126 10.40 -3.44 -21.41
C ASN A 126 10.22 -4.64 -22.36
N GLN A 127 10.94 -5.74 -22.14
CA GLN A 127 10.86 -6.94 -22.98
C GLN A 127 9.81 -7.96 -22.51
N GLY A 128 9.25 -7.79 -21.30
CA GLY A 128 8.04 -8.49 -20.86
C GLY A 128 8.19 -10.00 -20.64
N HIS A 129 9.32 -10.45 -20.10
CA HIS A 129 9.55 -11.86 -19.74
C HIS A 129 8.71 -12.35 -18.54
#